data_AF-A0AAD7SFE5-F1
#
_entry.id   AF-A0AAD7SFE5-F1
#
_cell.length_a   1.000
_cell.length_b   1.000
_cell.length_c   1.000
_cell.angle_alpha   90.00
_cell.angle_beta   90.00
_cell.angle_gamma   90.00
#
_symmetry.space_group_name_H-M   'P 1'
#
loop_
_entity.id
_entity.type
_entity.pdbx_description
1 polymer ?
#
loop_
_entity_poly.entity_id
_entity_poly.type
_entity_poly.pdbx_seq_one_letter_code
_entity_poly.pdbx_strand_id
1 'polypeptide(L)'
;MGKPPWIKTCAQWADHFTATLDSKTKVYSEIHLVFDRYDLPSSLKEATWERCQGGKPPTTYHVEDNTPVGKVSAKQFLSSASTKDELTVYLANKALQHFQGKPKVFIVTSRQDVHSNCMDVQHLRSLQEEADTHIILHSLDAVRRGATKLCIESPDTDVFVLAIRRYHQLCKDTYFITAVGNKKRIISLEPVVHTLGKGMAAALPGFHAFSGAD
;
A
#
# COMPACT_ATOMS: atom_id res chain seq x y z
N MET A 1 4.49 -8.39 -0.26
CA MET A 1 5.47 -8.50 -1.38
C MET A 1 5.89 -9.95 -1.53
N GLY A 2 5.45 -10.65 -2.58
CA GLY A 2 5.92 -12.03 -2.83
C GLY A 2 7.36 -12.02 -3.34
N LYS A 3 8.20 -12.93 -2.85
CA LYS A 3 9.56 -13.17 -3.37
C LYS A 3 9.65 -14.55 -4.00
N PRO A 4 9.47 -14.68 -5.33
CA PRO A 4 9.72 -15.93 -6.04
C PRO A 4 11.10 -16.56 -5.74
N PRO A 5 11.24 -17.90 -5.80
CA PRO A 5 12.51 -18.58 -5.48
C PRO A 5 13.71 -18.20 -6.36
N TRP A 6 13.45 -17.72 -7.58
CA TRP A 6 14.48 -17.30 -8.53
C TRP A 6 15.07 -15.92 -8.21
N ILE A 7 14.41 -15.11 -7.37
CA ILE A 7 14.93 -13.79 -6.96
C ILE A 7 16.12 -13.99 -6.01
N LYS A 8 17.29 -13.54 -6.46
CA LYS A 8 18.56 -13.63 -5.74
C LYS A 8 19.07 -12.28 -5.25
N THR A 9 18.67 -11.17 -5.86
CA THR A 9 19.08 -9.82 -5.48
C THR A 9 17.90 -8.86 -5.33
N CYS A 10 18.09 -7.74 -4.64
CA CYS A 10 17.06 -6.69 -4.56
C CYS A 10 16.79 -6.03 -5.92
N ALA A 11 17.75 -5.97 -6.85
CA ALA A 11 17.50 -5.56 -8.24
C ALA A 11 16.47 -6.47 -8.93
N GLN A 12 16.67 -7.80 -8.88
CA GLN A 12 15.72 -8.76 -9.43
C GLN A 12 14.34 -8.69 -8.74
N TRP A 13 14.32 -8.34 -7.45
CA TRP A 13 13.07 -8.12 -6.73
C TRP A 13 12.36 -6.87 -7.24
N ALA A 14 13.07 -5.76 -7.44
CA ALA A 14 12.52 -4.55 -8.02
C ALA A 14 11.96 -4.79 -9.43
N ASP A 15 12.70 -5.50 -10.29
CA ASP A 15 12.26 -5.84 -11.65
C ASP A 15 10.98 -6.68 -11.63
N HIS A 16 10.92 -7.69 -10.74
CA HIS A 16 9.72 -8.49 -10.57
C HIS A 16 8.53 -7.66 -10.06
N PHE A 17 8.79 -6.75 -9.12
CA PHE A 17 7.79 -5.87 -8.53
C PHE A 17 7.21 -4.91 -9.58
N THR A 18 8.04 -4.23 -10.36
CA THR A 18 7.60 -3.29 -11.40
C THR A 18 6.89 -4.01 -12.55
N ALA A 19 7.38 -5.18 -12.97
CA ALA A 19 6.68 -6.01 -13.97
C ALA A 19 5.29 -6.45 -13.48
N THR A 20 5.17 -6.78 -12.20
CA THR A 20 3.88 -7.12 -11.58
C THR A 20 2.95 -5.92 -11.53
N LEU A 21 3.46 -4.73 -11.18
CA LEU A 21 2.69 -3.48 -11.20
C LEU A 21 2.18 -3.18 -12.61
N ASP A 22 3.03 -3.22 -13.64
CA ASP A 22 2.61 -2.98 -15.03
C ASP A 22 1.52 -3.96 -15.49
N SER A 23 1.68 -5.24 -15.16
CA SER A 23 0.70 -6.28 -15.49
C SER A 23 -0.66 -6.00 -14.84
N LYS A 24 -0.67 -5.70 -13.53
CA LYS A 24 -1.89 -5.41 -12.77
C LYS A 24 -2.55 -4.11 -13.20
N THR A 25 -1.75 -3.12 -13.57
CA THR A 25 -2.23 -1.76 -13.80
C THR A 25 -2.45 -1.43 -15.28
N LYS A 26 -2.34 -2.41 -16.18
CA LYS A 26 -2.37 -2.22 -17.65
C LYS A 26 -3.52 -1.35 -18.14
N VAL A 27 -4.72 -1.54 -17.58
CA VAL A 27 -5.96 -0.85 -17.99
C VAL A 27 -6.21 0.49 -17.31
N TYR A 28 -5.36 0.90 -16.36
CA TYR A 28 -5.51 2.15 -15.62
C TYR A 28 -4.60 3.23 -16.21
N SER A 29 -5.12 4.46 -16.27
CA SER A 29 -4.39 5.66 -16.69
C SER A 29 -3.62 6.31 -15.56
N GLU A 30 -4.04 6.09 -14.32
CA GLU A 30 -3.45 6.64 -13.10
C GLU A 30 -3.26 5.54 -12.05
N ILE A 31 -2.11 5.55 -11.38
CA ILE A 31 -1.69 4.52 -10.43
C ILE A 31 -1.10 5.20 -9.21
N HIS A 32 -1.68 4.92 -8.04
CA HIS A 32 -1.15 5.37 -6.75
C HIS A 32 -0.60 4.15 -6.00
N LEU A 33 0.70 4.14 -5.73
CA LEU A 33 1.38 3.14 -4.91
C LEU A 33 1.66 3.71 -3.53
N VAL A 34 1.14 3.08 -2.49
CA VAL A 34 1.30 3.55 -1.11
C VAL A 34 1.98 2.48 -0.29
N PHE A 35 3.06 2.84 0.39
CA PHE A 35 3.73 1.99 1.37
C PHE A 35 3.42 2.44 2.79
N ASP A 36 3.49 1.49 3.72
CA ASP A 36 3.55 1.79 5.13
C ASP A 36 4.82 2.58 5.48
N ARG A 37 4.74 3.34 6.57
CA ARG A 37 5.87 4.02 7.17
C ARG A 37 6.59 3.10 8.17
N TYR A 38 7.93 3.13 8.15
CA TYR A 38 8.78 2.28 8.99
C TYR A 38 9.95 3.05 9.66
N ASP A 39 10.09 4.36 9.42
CA ASP A 39 11.19 5.21 9.93
C ASP A 39 10.93 5.83 11.32
N LEU A 40 9.88 5.40 12.02
CA LEU A 40 9.49 5.95 13.33
C LEU A 40 9.99 5.05 14.48
N PRO A 41 10.85 5.58 15.39
CA PRO A 41 11.48 4.82 16.49
C PRO A 41 10.59 4.59 17.73
N SER A 42 9.30 4.96 17.64
CA SER A 42 8.28 4.66 18.65
C SER A 42 6.96 4.29 17.97
N SER A 43 7.08 3.63 16.82
CA SER A 43 5.95 3.28 15.95
C SER A 43 5.00 2.34 16.69
N LEU A 44 3.69 2.49 16.46
CA LEU A 44 2.68 1.54 16.98
C LEU A 44 3.01 0.11 16.54
N LYS A 45 3.61 -0.03 15.36
CA LYS A 45 4.05 -1.31 14.84
C LYS A 45 5.26 -1.86 15.59
N GLU A 46 6.19 -1.05 16.11
CA GLU A 46 7.32 -1.55 16.93
C GLU A 46 6.85 -2.30 18.18
N ALA A 47 5.84 -1.80 18.87
CA ALA A 47 5.27 -2.46 20.05
C ALA A 47 4.60 -3.81 19.72
N THR A 48 3.93 -3.91 18.57
CA THR A 48 3.35 -5.16 18.07
C THR A 48 4.44 -6.14 17.58
N TRP A 49 5.58 -5.62 17.09
CA TRP A 49 6.68 -6.41 16.58
C TRP A 49 7.49 -7.14 17.65
N GLU A 50 7.78 -6.51 18.80
CA GLU A 50 8.48 -7.17 19.91
C GLU A 50 7.76 -8.47 20.36
N ARG A 51 6.42 -8.47 20.31
CA ARG A 51 5.59 -9.64 20.67
C ARG A 51 5.65 -10.77 19.65
N CYS A 52 5.92 -10.47 18.38
CA CYS A 52 5.85 -11.46 17.29
C CYS A 52 7.16 -12.22 17.03
N GLN A 53 8.29 -11.77 17.58
CA GLN A 53 9.62 -12.27 17.18
C GLN A 53 10.24 -13.36 18.07
N GLY A 54 9.54 -13.81 19.12
CA GLY A 54 10.00 -14.97 19.92
C GLY A 54 11.42 -14.82 20.49
N GLY A 55 11.90 -13.58 20.69
CA GLY A 55 13.14 -13.28 21.40
C GLY A 55 14.46 -13.30 20.61
N LYS A 56 14.46 -13.45 19.27
CA LYS A 56 15.70 -13.29 18.47
C LYS A 56 15.82 -11.86 17.91
N PRO A 57 16.99 -11.20 18.00
CA PRO A 57 17.16 -9.87 17.42
C PRO A 57 17.04 -9.95 15.89
N PRO A 58 16.27 -9.06 15.25
CA PRO A 58 16.09 -9.07 13.81
C PRO A 58 17.41 -8.70 13.10
N THR A 59 17.69 -9.38 11.99
CA THR A 59 18.82 -9.02 11.12
C THR A 59 18.43 -7.83 10.26
N THR A 60 19.20 -6.75 10.35
CA THR A 60 19.06 -5.60 9.46
C THR A 60 19.95 -5.78 8.23
N TYR A 61 19.36 -5.55 7.06
CA TYR A 61 20.04 -5.57 5.78
C TYR A 61 20.06 -4.16 5.21
N HIS A 62 21.19 -3.77 4.61
CA HIS A 62 21.25 -2.59 3.77
C HIS A 62 20.70 -2.93 2.38
N VAL A 63 19.76 -2.12 1.87
CA VAL A 63 19.06 -2.41 0.61
C VAL A 63 19.70 -1.67 -0.56
N GLU A 64 20.35 -2.42 -1.44
CA GLU A 64 21.02 -1.97 -2.65
C GLU A 64 20.76 -2.97 -3.79
N ASP A 65 21.05 -2.60 -5.04
CA ASP A 65 20.83 -3.46 -6.21
C ASP A 65 21.46 -4.87 -6.06
N ASN A 66 22.66 -4.94 -5.47
CA ASN A 66 23.45 -6.16 -5.29
C ASN A 66 23.13 -6.93 -3.99
N THR A 67 22.26 -6.41 -3.11
CA THR A 67 21.96 -7.04 -1.81
C THR A 67 21.43 -8.45 -2.02
N PRO A 68 22.11 -9.49 -1.47
CA PRO A 68 21.74 -10.87 -1.71
C PRO A 68 20.53 -11.27 -0.88
N VAL A 69 19.43 -11.58 -1.55
CA VAL A 69 18.17 -12.08 -0.94
C VAL A 69 17.88 -13.54 -1.29
N GLY A 70 18.76 -14.20 -2.04
CA GLY A 70 18.53 -15.54 -2.57
C GLY A 70 18.57 -16.66 -1.53
N LYS A 71 19.29 -16.47 -0.43
CA LYS A 71 19.47 -17.47 0.66
C LYS A 71 18.53 -17.25 1.84
N VAL A 72 17.76 -16.15 1.84
CA VAL A 72 16.86 -15.78 2.93
C VAL A 72 15.42 -15.79 2.44
N SER A 73 14.48 -16.18 3.31
CA SER A 73 13.05 -16.04 3.00
C SER A 73 12.65 -14.56 3.05
N ALA A 74 11.56 -14.19 2.38
CA ALA A 74 11.02 -12.82 2.47
C ALA A 74 10.68 -12.44 3.91
N LYS A 75 10.16 -13.39 4.71
CA LYS A 75 9.85 -13.18 6.12
C LYS A 75 11.09 -12.85 6.96
N GLN A 76 12.20 -13.53 6.71
CA GLN A 76 13.47 -13.25 7.41
C GLN A 76 14.09 -11.93 6.97
N PHE A 77 14.07 -11.64 5.67
CA PHE A 77 14.61 -10.39 5.15
C PHE A 77 13.82 -9.18 5.69
N LEU A 78 12.50 -9.28 5.73
CA LEU A 78 11.60 -8.25 6.25
C LEU A 78 11.40 -8.36 7.77
N SER A 79 12.38 -8.86 8.51
CA SER A 79 12.25 -9.01 9.97
C SER A 79 12.53 -7.70 10.72
N SER A 80 13.42 -6.84 10.23
CA SER A 80 13.71 -5.55 10.86
C SER A 80 12.93 -4.40 10.23
N ALA A 81 12.50 -3.43 11.06
CA ALA A 81 11.83 -2.22 10.59
C ALA A 81 12.72 -1.43 9.63
N SER A 82 14.00 -1.27 9.97
CA SER A 82 15.01 -0.63 9.11
C SER A 82 15.10 -1.27 7.72
N THR A 83 15.09 -2.61 7.62
CA THR A 83 15.14 -3.27 6.30
C THR A 83 13.86 -3.04 5.51
N LYS A 84 12.69 -3.05 6.17
CA LYS A 84 11.41 -2.75 5.51
C LYS A 84 11.39 -1.31 5.01
N ASP A 85 11.81 -0.36 5.84
CA ASP A 85 11.92 1.06 5.50
C ASP A 85 12.77 1.25 4.25
N GLU A 86 14.03 0.79 4.30
CA GLU A 86 14.95 0.88 3.17
C GLU A 86 14.39 0.21 1.92
N LEU A 87 13.76 -0.96 2.05
CA LEU A 87 13.16 -1.67 0.92
C LEU A 87 12.00 -0.90 0.31
N THR A 88 11.09 -0.35 1.11
CA THR A 88 9.94 0.40 0.58
C THR A 88 10.37 1.65 -0.17
N VAL A 89 11.37 2.38 0.36
CA VAL A 89 11.97 3.53 -0.34
C VAL A 89 12.67 3.10 -1.62
N TYR A 90 13.46 2.04 -1.56
CA TYR A 90 14.13 1.49 -2.74
C TYR A 90 13.14 1.08 -3.84
N LEU A 91 12.09 0.35 -3.49
CA LEU A 91 11.05 -0.07 -4.44
C LEU A 91 10.23 1.11 -4.97
N ALA A 92 9.94 2.11 -4.13
CA ALA A 92 9.28 3.34 -4.56
C ALA A 92 10.10 4.06 -5.63
N ASN A 93 11.40 4.21 -5.40
CA ASN A 93 12.33 4.84 -6.36
C ASN A 93 12.42 4.05 -7.67
N LYS A 94 12.58 2.72 -7.60
CA LYS A 94 12.64 1.87 -8.81
C LYS A 94 11.31 1.90 -9.59
N ALA A 95 10.18 1.89 -8.90
CA ALA A 95 8.87 2.02 -9.53
C ALA A 95 8.69 3.39 -10.19
N LEU A 96 9.05 4.47 -9.49
CA LEU A 96 9.00 5.82 -10.05
C LEU A 96 9.84 5.93 -11.32
N GLN A 97 11.10 5.48 -11.27
CA GLN A 97 12.00 5.42 -12.43
C GLN A 97 11.40 4.62 -13.60
N HIS A 98 10.77 3.48 -13.31
CA HIS A 98 10.12 2.63 -14.31
C HIS A 98 8.92 3.30 -15.00
N PHE A 99 8.21 4.20 -14.32
CA PHE A 99 7.10 4.96 -14.87
C PHE A 99 7.51 6.35 -15.42
N GLN A 100 8.77 6.76 -15.26
CA GLN A 100 9.26 7.99 -15.88
C GLN A 100 9.13 7.93 -17.40
N GLY A 101 8.64 9.03 -17.99
CA GLY A 101 8.41 9.15 -19.45
C GLY A 101 7.27 8.29 -20.02
N LYS A 102 6.61 7.44 -19.20
CA LYS A 102 5.41 6.71 -19.63
C LYS A 102 4.19 7.65 -19.63
N PRO A 103 3.18 7.41 -20.49
CA PRO A 103 1.99 8.26 -20.57
C PRO A 103 1.02 8.12 -19.39
N LYS A 104 1.30 7.22 -18.43
CA LYS A 104 0.46 6.99 -17.25
C LYS A 104 0.87 7.94 -16.13
N VAL A 105 -0.10 8.44 -15.38
CA VAL A 105 0.15 9.14 -14.12
C VAL A 105 0.54 8.09 -13.09
N PHE A 106 1.74 8.23 -12.51
CA PHE A 106 2.21 7.37 -11.43
C PHE A 106 2.53 8.26 -10.23
N ILE A 107 1.95 7.93 -9.08
CA ILE A 107 2.18 8.59 -7.80
C ILE A 107 2.60 7.51 -6.80
N VAL A 108 3.66 7.77 -6.05
CA VAL A 108 4.15 6.85 -5.02
C VAL A 108 4.39 7.58 -3.71
N THR A 109 3.97 6.95 -2.62
CA THR A 109 4.17 7.43 -1.25
C THR A 109 5.00 6.42 -0.49
N SER A 110 6.10 6.90 0.09
CA SER A 110 7.01 6.13 0.94
C SER A 110 7.51 7.02 2.06
N ARG A 111 7.54 6.51 3.29
CA ARG A 111 7.75 7.32 4.50
C ARG A 111 6.69 8.44 4.56
N GLN A 112 7.12 9.68 4.79
CA GLN A 112 6.28 10.86 4.77
C GLN A 112 6.18 11.50 3.38
N ASP A 113 7.03 11.09 2.42
CA ASP A 113 7.21 11.77 1.15
C ASP A 113 6.36 11.14 0.05
N VAL A 114 5.97 11.98 -0.90
CA VAL A 114 5.15 11.62 -2.05
C VAL A 114 5.79 12.17 -3.32
N HIS A 115 5.86 11.33 -4.34
CA HIS A 115 6.47 11.67 -5.62
C HIS A 115 5.55 11.25 -6.76
N SER A 116 5.63 12.00 -7.87
CA SER A 116 4.94 11.67 -9.11
C SER A 116 5.90 11.77 -10.29
N ASN A 117 5.59 11.04 -11.36
CA ASN A 117 6.35 11.13 -12.60
C ASN A 117 6.01 12.37 -13.44
N CYS A 118 4.85 13.02 -13.23
CA CYS A 118 4.38 14.04 -14.16
C CYS A 118 3.65 15.24 -13.53
N MET A 119 3.53 15.33 -12.21
CA MET A 119 2.83 16.45 -11.55
C MET A 119 3.31 16.71 -10.13
N ASP A 120 2.98 17.90 -9.61
CA ASP A 120 3.16 18.21 -8.20
C ASP A 120 2.09 17.51 -7.35
N VAL A 121 2.53 16.91 -6.25
CA VAL A 121 1.72 16.08 -5.36
C VAL A 121 2.01 16.34 -3.88
N GLN A 122 2.72 17.43 -3.55
CA GLN A 122 3.16 17.69 -2.17
C GLN A 122 2.00 17.86 -1.18
N HIS A 123 0.78 18.17 -1.64
CA HIS A 123 -0.42 18.22 -0.79
C HIS A 123 -0.86 16.84 -0.28
N LEU A 124 -0.32 15.75 -0.82
CA LEU A 124 -0.55 14.37 -0.35
C LEU A 124 0.46 13.93 0.71
N ARG A 125 1.47 14.76 1.01
CA ARG A 125 2.43 14.50 2.07
C ARG A 125 1.70 14.38 3.41
N SER A 126 2.01 13.34 4.18
CA SER A 126 1.35 13.06 5.45
C SER A 126 2.34 12.50 6.48
N LEU A 127 2.11 12.84 7.75
CA LEU A 127 2.86 12.27 8.87
C LEU A 127 2.25 10.96 9.39
N GLN A 128 1.07 10.60 8.89
CA GLN A 128 0.38 9.38 9.31
C GLN A 128 1.20 8.14 8.96
N GLU A 129 1.23 7.18 9.88
CA GLU A 129 2.14 6.03 9.83
C GLU A 129 1.64 4.91 8.88
N GLU A 130 0.33 4.67 8.86
CA GLU A 130 -0.24 3.51 8.19
C GLU A 130 -0.62 3.80 6.74
N ALA A 131 -0.36 2.83 5.86
CA ALA A 131 -0.71 2.91 4.45
C ALA A 131 -2.22 3.02 4.24
N ASP A 132 -3.03 2.53 5.16
CA ASP A 132 -4.46 2.41 5.00
C ASP A 132 -5.14 3.79 4.83
N THR A 133 -4.75 4.75 5.66
CA THR A 133 -5.31 6.09 5.63
C THR A 133 -4.69 6.92 4.52
N HIS A 134 -3.43 6.66 4.17
CA HIS A 134 -2.82 7.23 2.96
C HIS A 134 -3.57 6.76 1.72
N ILE A 135 -3.92 5.48 1.59
CA ILE A 135 -4.71 4.97 0.47
C ILE A 135 -6.04 5.74 0.34
N ILE A 136 -6.69 6.03 1.47
CA ILE A 136 -7.93 6.81 1.48
C ILE A 136 -7.69 8.28 1.10
N LEU A 137 -6.63 8.91 1.59
CA LEU A 137 -6.23 10.26 1.19
C LEU A 137 -6.01 10.35 -0.32
N HIS A 138 -5.24 9.43 -0.87
CA HIS A 138 -4.95 9.31 -2.31
C HIS A 138 -6.22 9.05 -3.13
N SER A 139 -7.14 8.24 -2.62
CA SER A 139 -8.43 7.96 -3.24
C SER A 139 -9.31 9.20 -3.34
N LEU A 140 -9.39 9.99 -2.27
CA LEU A 140 -10.14 11.24 -2.23
C LEU A 140 -9.54 12.29 -3.17
N ASP A 141 -8.22 12.37 -3.24
CA ASP A 141 -7.52 13.26 -4.16
C ASP A 141 -7.79 12.91 -5.64
N ALA A 142 -7.68 11.63 -6.01
CA ALA A 142 -7.98 11.18 -7.36
C ALA A 142 -9.42 11.58 -7.78
N VAL A 143 -10.39 11.39 -6.88
CA VAL A 143 -11.78 11.79 -7.13
C VAL A 143 -11.92 13.31 -7.26
N ARG A 144 -11.24 14.11 -6.42
CA ARG A 144 -11.22 15.58 -6.54
C ARG A 144 -10.60 16.05 -7.86
N ARG A 145 -9.62 15.31 -8.39
CA ARG A 145 -9.02 15.56 -9.72
C ARG A 145 -9.86 15.02 -10.88
N GLY A 146 -11.04 14.46 -10.61
CA GLY A 146 -12.01 14.07 -11.63
C GLY A 146 -12.05 12.58 -11.95
N ALA A 147 -11.43 11.71 -11.14
CA ALA A 147 -11.57 10.26 -11.31
C ALA A 147 -13.03 9.83 -11.16
N THR A 148 -13.62 9.28 -12.23
CA THR A 148 -15.00 8.77 -12.23
C THR A 148 -15.11 7.31 -11.83
N LYS A 149 -13.99 6.56 -11.92
CA LYS A 149 -13.87 5.16 -11.53
C LYS A 149 -12.62 4.97 -10.69
N LEU A 150 -12.76 4.28 -9.56
CA LEU A 150 -11.69 4.07 -8.60
C LEU A 150 -11.58 2.58 -8.22
N CYS A 151 -10.37 2.05 -8.19
CA CYS A 151 -10.08 0.69 -7.72
C CYS A 151 -9.06 0.74 -6.59
N ILE A 152 -9.49 0.40 -5.38
CA ILE A 152 -8.63 0.31 -4.20
C ILE A 152 -8.21 -1.14 -4.02
N GLU A 153 -6.92 -1.46 -4.20
CA GLU A 153 -6.40 -2.83 -4.00
C GLU A 153 -5.66 -2.94 -2.67
N SER A 154 -6.25 -3.65 -1.71
CA SER A 154 -5.63 -3.95 -0.42
C SER A 154 -6.13 -5.29 0.15
N PRO A 155 -5.25 -6.10 0.77
CA PRO A 155 -5.68 -7.26 1.55
C PRO A 155 -6.25 -6.86 2.92
N ASP A 156 -6.07 -5.61 3.33
CA ASP A 156 -6.36 -5.10 4.67
C ASP A 156 -7.84 -4.70 4.83
N THR A 157 -8.46 -5.12 5.93
CA THR A 157 -9.85 -4.79 6.27
C THR A 157 -10.02 -3.36 6.73
N ASP A 158 -8.98 -2.74 7.31
CA ASP A 158 -9.05 -1.35 7.78
C ASP A 158 -9.25 -0.40 6.60
N VAL A 159 -8.54 -0.65 5.49
CA VAL A 159 -8.75 0.07 4.22
C VAL A 159 -10.19 -0.07 3.72
N PHE A 160 -10.77 -1.28 3.80
CA PHE A 160 -12.14 -1.51 3.37
C PHE A 160 -13.15 -0.73 4.22
N VAL A 161 -12.97 -0.76 5.54
CA VAL A 161 -13.83 -0.07 6.51
C VAL A 161 -13.71 1.45 6.34
N LEU A 162 -12.49 1.97 6.18
CA LEU A 162 -12.27 3.40 5.93
C LEU A 162 -12.84 3.84 4.58
N ALA A 163 -12.75 2.99 3.54
CA ALA A 163 -13.36 3.27 2.24
C ALA A 163 -14.89 3.34 2.33
N ILE A 164 -15.54 2.43 3.06
CA ILE A 164 -16.97 2.50 3.35
C ILE A 164 -17.33 3.79 4.08
N ARG A 165 -16.56 4.13 5.13
CA ARG A 165 -16.78 5.34 5.93
C ARG A 165 -16.73 6.62 5.08
N ARG A 166 -15.79 6.66 4.14
CA ARG A 166 -15.51 7.81 3.26
C ARG A 166 -16.20 7.74 1.91
N TYR A 167 -16.99 6.70 1.63
CA TYR A 167 -17.62 6.47 0.32
C TYR A 167 -18.44 7.65 -0.20
N HIS A 168 -19.11 8.40 0.69
CA HIS A 168 -19.85 9.62 0.33
C HIS A 168 -19.00 10.74 -0.29
N GLN A 169 -17.66 10.62 -0.21
CA GLN A 169 -16.68 11.54 -0.80
C GLN A 169 -15.94 10.89 -1.98
N LEU A 170 -16.21 9.63 -2.28
CA LEU A 170 -15.66 8.88 -3.42
C LEU A 170 -16.63 8.90 -4.60
N CYS A 171 -16.16 8.50 -5.78
CA CYS A 171 -17.01 8.35 -6.95
C CYS A 171 -17.90 7.10 -6.84
N LYS A 172 -19.03 7.09 -7.54
CA LYS A 172 -19.99 5.98 -7.52
C LYS A 172 -19.35 4.65 -7.93
N ASP A 173 -18.50 4.68 -8.95
CA ASP A 173 -17.81 3.50 -9.48
C ASP A 173 -16.52 3.23 -8.69
N THR A 174 -16.64 3.11 -7.36
CA THR A 174 -15.55 2.70 -6.48
C THR A 174 -15.63 1.20 -6.19
N TYR A 175 -14.52 0.50 -6.45
CA TYR A 175 -14.37 -0.93 -6.23
C TYR A 175 -13.23 -1.21 -5.25
N PHE A 176 -13.46 -2.15 -4.35
CA PHE A 176 -12.43 -2.71 -3.48
C PHE A 176 -11.97 -4.05 -4.02
N ILE A 177 -10.66 -4.20 -4.18
CA ILE A 177 -10.01 -5.40 -4.69
C ILE A 177 -9.22 -6.03 -3.55
N THR A 178 -9.59 -7.25 -3.19
CA THR A 178 -8.94 -7.99 -2.10
C THR A 178 -8.63 -9.44 -2.49
N ALA A 179 -7.86 -10.12 -1.63
CA ALA A 179 -7.29 -11.44 -1.84
C ALA A 179 -6.36 -11.54 -3.07
N VAL A 180 -5.72 -12.69 -3.24
CA VAL A 180 -4.70 -12.92 -4.28
C VAL A 180 -5.01 -14.18 -5.10
N GLY A 181 -4.48 -14.22 -6.33
CA GLY A 181 -4.63 -15.37 -7.24
C GLY A 181 -6.09 -15.67 -7.56
N ASN A 182 -6.45 -16.96 -7.57
CA ASN A 182 -7.81 -17.44 -7.90
C ASN A 182 -8.88 -17.02 -6.88
N LYS A 183 -8.47 -16.47 -5.73
CA LYS A 183 -9.40 -15.97 -4.71
C LYS A 183 -9.63 -14.47 -4.82
N LYS A 184 -9.04 -13.78 -5.81
CA LYS A 184 -9.20 -12.34 -6.02
C LYS A 184 -10.68 -11.99 -6.11
N ARG A 185 -11.12 -11.04 -5.28
CA ARG A 185 -12.50 -10.53 -5.27
C ARG A 185 -12.48 -9.06 -5.65
N ILE A 186 -13.48 -8.66 -6.42
CA ILE A 186 -13.75 -7.26 -6.76
C ILE A 186 -15.13 -6.96 -6.19
N ILE A 187 -15.20 -6.02 -5.26
CA ILE A 187 -16.40 -5.67 -4.52
C ILE A 187 -16.78 -4.25 -4.89
N SER A 188 -17.97 -4.05 -5.46
CA SER A 188 -18.52 -2.69 -5.63
C SER A 188 -18.92 -2.15 -4.26
N LEU A 189 -18.48 -0.93 -3.93
CA LEU A 189 -18.81 -0.33 -2.63
C LEU A 189 -20.22 0.24 -2.57
N GLU A 190 -20.80 0.63 -3.72
CA GLU A 190 -22.13 1.26 -3.77
C GLU A 190 -23.24 0.41 -3.12
N PRO A 191 -23.41 -0.88 -3.48
CA PRO A 191 -24.47 -1.70 -2.89
C PRO A 191 -24.24 -1.98 -1.40
N VAL A 192 -22.97 -2.06 -0.99
CA VAL A 192 -22.58 -2.31 0.41
C VAL A 192 -22.98 -1.11 1.27
N VAL A 193 -22.59 0.10 0.86
CA VAL A 193 -22.89 1.34 1.59
C VAL A 193 -24.39 1.62 1.58
N HIS A 194 -25.07 1.36 0.47
CA HIS A 194 -26.53 1.47 0.38
C HIS A 194 -27.22 0.54 1.38
N THR A 195 -26.77 -0.71 1.49
CA THR A 195 -27.35 -1.71 2.40
C THR A 195 -27.08 -1.37 3.87
N LEU A 196 -25.86 -0.91 4.19
CA LEU A 196 -25.51 -0.49 5.55
C LEU A 196 -26.27 0.76 5.98
N GLY A 197 -26.52 1.68 5.03
CA GLY A 197 -27.05 2.99 5.33
C GLY A 197 -26.04 3.93 5.99
N LYS A 198 -26.38 5.22 6.01
CA LYS A 198 -25.47 6.30 6.45
C LYS A 198 -25.00 6.15 7.89
N GLY A 199 -25.88 5.73 8.80
CA GLY A 199 -25.59 5.58 10.22
C GLY A 199 -24.54 4.49 10.48
N MET A 200 -24.77 3.28 9.97
CA MET A 200 -23.83 2.16 10.15
C MET A 200 -22.51 2.42 9.43
N ALA A 201 -22.53 2.94 8.19
CA ALA A 201 -21.29 3.29 7.49
C ALA A 201 -20.46 4.34 8.25
N ALA A 202 -21.11 5.27 8.97
CA ALA A 202 -20.43 6.25 9.81
C ALA A 202 -19.83 5.64 11.09
N ALA A 203 -20.52 4.66 11.69
CA ALA A 203 -20.11 3.99 12.91
C ALA A 203 -19.17 2.80 12.69
N LEU A 204 -19.04 2.30 11.46
CA LEU A 204 -18.31 1.08 11.13
C LEU A 204 -16.86 1.04 11.63
N PRO A 205 -16.06 2.13 11.55
CA PRO A 205 -14.72 2.13 12.14
C PRO A 205 -14.72 1.85 13.65
N GLY A 206 -15.68 2.42 14.38
CA GLY A 206 -15.84 2.16 15.81
C GLY A 206 -16.21 0.71 16.11
N PHE A 207 -17.12 0.13 15.31
CA PHE A 207 -17.45 -1.30 15.43
C PHE A 207 -16.27 -2.21 15.08
N HIS A 208 -15.46 -1.83 14.09
CA HIS A 208 -14.30 -2.61 13.69
C HIS A 208 -13.22 -2.64 14.78
N ALA A 209 -12.95 -1.50 15.41
CA ALA A 209 -12.04 -1.41 16.55
C ALA A 209 -12.48 -2.35 17.70
N PHE A 210 -13.79 -2.48 17.97
CA PHE A 210 -14.29 -3.44 18.97
C PHE A 210 -14.10 -4.92 18.60
N SER A 211 -13.88 -5.24 17.32
CA SER A 211 -13.56 -6.60 16.88
C SER A 211 -12.08 -6.97 17.03
N GLY A 212 -11.25 -6.05 17.54
CA GLY A 212 -9.80 -6.24 17.70
C GLY A 212 -8.99 -5.98 16.43
N ALA A 213 -9.52 -5.12 15.54
CA ALA A 213 -8.74 -4.52 14.46
C ALA A 213 -7.97 -3.30 14.98
N ASP A 214 -6.87 -2.96 14.30
CA ASP A 214 -5.93 -1.91 14.71
C ASP A 214 -6.46 -0.50 14.36
#